data_AF-D9WW15-F1
#
_entry.id   AF-D9WW15-F1
#
_cell.length_a   1.000
_cell.length_b   1.000
_cell.length_c   1.000
_cell.angle_alpha   90.00
_cell.angle_beta   90.00
_cell.angle_gamma   90.00
#
_symmetry.space_group_name_H-M   'P 1'
#
loop_
_entity.id
_entity.type
_entity.pdbx_description
1 polymer ?
#
loop_
_entity_poly.entity_id
_entity_poly.type
_entity_poly.pdbx_seq_one_letter_code
_entity_poly.pdbx_strand_id
1 'polypeptide(L)'
;MRRRFRNRCVMIVIAELDHVATREPGREAAVSAVDDIRGWMRRGRVSVPEITEGHLGIAQSIRARYLALDLDLTDVVNVALAADYDTDAILTLDRRDFRAVRPLGRHKAFRVLPDDLPL
;
A
#
# COMPACT_ATOMS: atom_id res chain seq x y z
N MET A 1 -0.41 -8.88 21.56
CA MET A 1 -1.60 -9.68 21.15
C MET A 1 -1.75 -9.58 19.63
N ARG A 2 -0.93 -10.31 18.85
CA ARG A 2 -0.94 -10.29 17.38
C ARG A 2 -1.30 -11.69 16.88
N ARG A 3 -2.58 -12.00 16.70
CA ARG A 3 -3.04 -13.27 16.13
C ARG A 3 -4.18 -13.05 15.14
N ARG A 4 -4.00 -13.64 13.94
CA ARG A 4 -4.98 -13.89 12.86
C ARG A 4 -5.34 -12.73 11.91
N PHE A 5 -4.44 -12.39 10.99
CA PHE A 5 -4.78 -11.85 9.66
C PHE A 5 -4.35 -12.78 8.51
N ARG A 6 -4.26 -14.08 8.80
CA ARG A 6 -3.96 -15.12 7.83
C ARG A 6 -5.27 -15.42 7.08
N ASN A 7 -5.38 -14.95 5.83
CA ASN A 7 -6.40 -15.26 4.82
C ASN A 7 -7.53 -14.24 4.56
N ARG A 8 -7.29 -12.92 4.66
CA ARG A 8 -8.18 -11.92 4.03
C ARG A 8 -7.34 -10.87 3.32
N CYS A 9 -7.69 -10.57 2.08
CA CYS A 9 -6.99 -9.62 1.21
C CYS A 9 -6.70 -8.31 1.96
N VAL A 10 -5.44 -8.08 2.32
CA VAL A 10 -5.00 -6.81 2.92
C VAL A 10 -4.69 -5.89 1.74
N MET A 11 -5.69 -5.15 1.28
CA MET A 11 -5.45 -3.99 0.42
C MET A 11 -4.97 -2.86 1.35
N ILE A 12 -3.68 -2.51 1.26
CA ILE A 12 -3.11 -1.35 1.97
C ILE A 12 -3.48 -0.13 1.12
N VAL A 13 -4.37 0.71 1.65
CA VAL A 13 -4.86 1.90 0.95
C VAL A 13 -4.11 3.13 1.46
N ILE A 14 -2.89 3.35 0.96
CA ILE A 14 -2.21 4.63 1.13
C ILE A 14 -1.74 5.21 -0.21
N ALA A 15 -1.35 4.38 -1.21
CA ALA A 15 -0.90 4.84 -2.54
C ALA A 15 -1.86 5.79 -3.27
N GLU A 16 -3.12 5.38 -3.45
CA GLU A 16 -3.93 5.97 -4.52
C GLU A 16 -5.05 6.88 -4.03
N LEU A 17 -5.36 6.94 -2.74
CA LEU A 17 -6.49 7.74 -2.27
C LEU A 17 -6.25 9.24 -2.40
N ASP A 18 -5.03 9.70 -2.13
CA ASP A 18 -4.66 11.11 -2.27
C ASP A 18 -4.54 11.50 -3.75
N HIS A 19 -3.96 10.60 -4.57
CA HIS A 19 -3.81 10.78 -6.03
C HIS A 19 -5.16 10.78 -6.76
N VAL A 20 -6.11 9.91 -6.38
CA VAL A 20 -7.47 9.86 -6.94
C VAL A 20 -8.34 11.00 -6.43
N ALA A 21 -8.21 11.40 -5.16
CA ALA A 21 -8.98 12.54 -4.62
C ALA A 21 -8.58 13.89 -5.23
N THR A 22 -7.36 14.02 -5.75
CA THR A 22 -6.87 15.25 -6.39
C THR A 22 -7.02 15.29 -7.91
N ARG A 23 -7.26 14.17 -8.61
CA ARG A 23 -7.15 14.10 -10.09
C ARG A 23 -8.41 13.70 -10.90
N GLU A 24 -9.54 13.33 -10.30
CA GLU A 24 -10.79 12.98 -11.03
C GLU A 24 -12.02 13.81 -10.57
N PRO A 25 -13.08 13.96 -11.41
CA PRO A 25 -13.93 15.14 -11.46
C PRO A 25 -15.02 15.13 -10.38
N GLY A 26 -14.88 16.02 -9.41
CA GLY A 26 -15.97 16.39 -8.51
C GLY A 26 -15.83 15.79 -7.11
N ARG A 27 -15.91 16.69 -6.13
CA ARG A 27 -15.91 16.42 -4.68
C ARG A 27 -16.84 15.26 -4.27
N GLU A 28 -17.91 15.01 -5.01
CA GLU A 28 -18.88 13.94 -4.75
C GLU A 28 -18.32 12.52 -5.01
N ALA A 29 -17.53 12.33 -6.06
CA ALA A 29 -16.92 11.03 -6.36
C ALA A 29 -15.89 10.62 -5.28
N ALA A 30 -15.11 11.60 -4.81
CA ALA A 30 -14.17 11.41 -3.70
C ALA A 30 -14.87 11.06 -2.38
N VAL A 31 -15.98 11.74 -2.06
CA VAL A 31 -16.80 11.43 -0.87
C VAL A 31 -17.38 10.03 -0.94
N SER A 32 -17.92 9.63 -2.10
CA SER A 32 -18.46 8.28 -2.31
C SER A 32 -17.38 7.20 -2.12
N ALA A 33 -16.17 7.41 -2.66
CA ALA A 33 -15.06 6.48 -2.50
C ALA A 33 -14.67 6.29 -1.02
N VAL A 34 -14.62 7.37 -0.25
CA VAL A 34 -14.33 7.31 1.20
C VAL A 34 -15.41 6.53 1.94
N ASP A 35 -16.69 6.73 1.63
CA ASP A 35 -17.76 5.97 2.26
C ASP A 35 -17.76 4.48 1.88
N ASP A 36 -17.38 4.15 0.65
CA ASP A 36 -17.17 2.76 0.21
C ASP A 36 -16.05 2.08 1.00
N ILE A 37 -14.92 2.78 1.18
CA ILE A 37 -13.80 2.29 2.01
C ILE A 37 -14.24 2.08 3.44
N ARG A 38 -14.95 3.05 4.05
CA ARG A 38 -15.50 2.89 5.41
C ARG A 38 -16.45 1.68 5.47
N GLY A 39 -17.25 1.45 4.44
CA GLY A 39 -18.09 0.28 4.29
C GLY A 39 -17.28 -1.02 4.24
N TRP A 40 -16.19 -1.07 3.49
CA TRP A 40 -15.30 -2.23 3.44
C TRP A 40 -14.54 -2.46 4.75
N MET A 41 -14.11 -1.40 5.43
CA MET A 41 -13.49 -1.49 6.77
C MET A 41 -14.45 -2.08 7.80
N ARG A 42 -15.70 -1.60 7.86
CA ARG A 42 -16.74 -2.18 8.74
C ARG A 42 -16.99 -3.67 8.46
N ARG A 43 -16.85 -4.08 7.20
CA ARG A 43 -16.98 -5.49 6.76
C ARG A 43 -15.68 -6.30 6.93
N GLY A 44 -14.60 -5.70 7.42
CA GLY A 44 -13.30 -6.35 7.59
C GLY A 44 -12.64 -6.76 6.27
N ARG A 45 -12.99 -6.09 5.16
CA ARG A 45 -12.44 -6.34 3.81
C ARG A 45 -11.22 -5.49 3.49
N VAL A 46 -11.07 -4.33 4.16
CA VAL A 46 -9.95 -3.39 4.01
C VAL A 46 -9.44 -3.00 5.39
N SER A 47 -8.14 -2.80 5.52
CA SER A 47 -7.49 -2.25 6.73
C SER A 47 -6.76 -0.97 6.35
N VAL A 48 -6.93 0.08 7.15
CA VAL A 48 -6.14 1.31 7.06
C VAL A 48 -5.14 1.28 8.21
N PRO A 49 -3.86 0.98 7.95
CA PRO A 49 -2.87 0.88 9.01
C PRO A 49 -2.54 2.26 9.59
N GLU A 50 -2.26 2.29 10.89
CA GLU A 50 -1.63 3.43 11.53
C GLU A 50 -0.18 3.56 11.03
N ILE A 51 0.18 4.75 10.51
CA ILE A 51 1.56 5.08 10.20
C ILE A 51 2.22 5.54 11.51
N THR A 52 3.38 4.97 11.80
CA THR A 52 4.11 5.21 13.05
C THR A 52 5.47 5.83 12.70
N GLU A 53 6.15 6.41 13.69
CA GLU A 53 7.51 6.94 13.51
C GLU A 53 8.47 5.87 12.95
N GLY A 54 8.35 4.62 13.42
CA GLY A 54 9.15 3.51 12.88
C GLY A 54 8.91 3.24 11.39
N HIS A 55 7.68 3.38 10.91
CA HIS A 55 7.39 3.30 9.48
C HIS A 55 8.10 4.41 8.69
N LEU A 56 8.14 5.63 9.24
CA LEU A 56 8.83 6.76 8.61
C LEU A 56 10.35 6.57 8.59
N GLY A 57 10.93 6.03 9.67
CA GLY A 57 12.37 5.69 9.71
C GLY A 57 12.76 4.64 8.66
N ILE A 58 11.92 3.61 8.50
CA ILE A 58 12.10 2.58 7.45
C ILE A 58 11.95 3.22 6.07
N ALA A 59 10.91 4.04 5.86
CA ALA A 59 10.67 4.75 4.61
C ALA A 59 11.88 5.57 4.16
N GLN A 60 12.49 6.34 5.07
CA GLN A 60 13.69 7.12 4.75
C GLN A 60 14.89 6.23 4.39
N SER A 61 15.04 5.09 5.07
CA SER A 61 16.08 4.11 4.74
C SER A 61 15.89 3.51 3.34
N ILE A 62 14.65 3.29 2.92
CA ILE A 62 14.32 2.81 1.57
C ILE A 62 14.63 3.89 0.52
N ARG A 63 14.23 5.15 0.75
CA ARG A 63 14.52 6.26 -0.17
C ARG A 63 16.03 6.42 -0.40
N ALA A 64 16.81 6.32 0.67
CA ALA A 64 18.27 6.36 0.56
C ALA A 64 18.84 5.19 -0.26
N ARG A 65 18.25 3.98 -0.11
CA ARG A 65 18.67 2.78 -0.85
C ARG A 65 18.30 2.82 -2.34
N TYR A 66 17.14 3.40 -2.67
CA TYR A 66 16.61 3.45 -4.03
C TYR A 66 16.55 4.90 -4.56
N LEU A 67 17.59 5.69 -4.28
CA LEU A 67 17.62 7.12 -4.63
C LEU A 67 17.34 7.39 -6.11
N ALA A 68 17.80 6.51 -7.01
CA ALA A 68 17.61 6.63 -8.44
C ALA A 68 16.17 6.38 -8.93
N LEU A 69 15.32 5.79 -8.09
CA LEU A 69 13.91 5.56 -8.42
C LEU A 69 13.02 6.77 -8.07
N ASP A 70 13.52 7.72 -7.29
CA ASP A 70 12.77 8.91 -6.85
C ASP A 70 11.39 8.59 -6.23
N LEU A 71 11.33 7.50 -5.45
CA LEU A 71 10.11 7.02 -4.81
C LEU A 71 9.51 8.10 -3.90
N ASP A 72 8.20 8.31 -4.03
CA ASP A 72 7.49 9.21 -3.13
C ASP A 72 7.36 8.62 -1.72
N LEU A 73 6.93 9.44 -0.75
CA LEU A 73 6.79 8.99 0.64
C LEU A 73 5.78 7.84 0.76
N THR A 74 4.74 7.87 -0.05
CA THR A 74 3.66 6.90 -0.01
C THR A 74 4.13 5.52 -0.44
N ASP A 75 4.91 5.44 -1.51
CA ASP A 75 5.50 4.20 -2.01
C ASP A 75 6.39 3.54 -0.96
N VAL A 76 7.29 4.31 -0.34
CA VAL A 76 8.19 3.76 0.66
C VAL A 76 7.50 3.40 1.98
N VAL A 77 6.42 4.11 2.33
CA VAL A 77 5.57 3.73 3.47
C VAL A 77 4.81 2.43 3.16
N ASN A 78 4.32 2.24 1.93
CA ASN A 78 3.68 0.98 1.53
C ASN A 78 4.64 -0.21 1.60
N VAL A 79 5.91 -0.03 1.24
CA VAL A 79 6.95 -1.05 1.39
C VAL A 79 7.20 -1.41 2.86
N ALA A 80 7.22 -0.41 3.76
CA ALA A 80 7.35 -0.64 5.20
C ALA A 80 6.13 -1.40 5.76
N LEU A 81 4.92 -0.98 5.39
CA LEU A 81 3.69 -1.62 5.81
C LEU A 81 3.55 -3.05 5.28
N ALA A 82 4.01 -3.31 4.05
CA ALA A 82 4.02 -4.65 3.49
C ALA A 82 4.87 -5.62 4.34
N ALA A 83 5.98 -5.13 4.91
CA ALA A 83 6.79 -5.91 5.84
C ALA A 83 6.06 -6.21 7.15
N ASP A 84 5.39 -5.20 7.73
CA ASP A 84 4.62 -5.33 8.97
C ASP A 84 3.43 -6.30 8.84
N TYR A 85 2.82 -6.32 7.66
CA TYR A 85 1.73 -7.23 7.32
C TYR A 85 2.19 -8.57 6.72
N ASP A 86 3.50 -8.78 6.58
CA ASP A 86 4.09 -10.00 6.00
C ASP A 86 3.50 -10.36 4.62
N THR A 87 3.28 -9.34 3.79
CA THR A 87 2.67 -9.45 2.46
C THR A 87 3.64 -9.02 1.35
N ASP A 88 3.47 -9.65 0.19
CA ASP A 88 4.11 -9.27 -1.07
C ASP A 88 3.13 -8.65 -2.05
N ALA A 89 1.83 -8.61 -1.76
CA ALA A 89 0.83 -8.02 -2.66
C ALA A 89 0.72 -6.51 -2.47
N ILE A 90 0.90 -5.75 -3.55
CA ILE A 90 0.68 -4.31 -3.61
C ILE A 90 -0.29 -4.01 -4.76
N LEU A 91 -1.34 -3.24 -4.47
CA LEU A 91 -2.22 -2.68 -5.48
C LEU A 91 -1.79 -1.23 -5.72
N THR A 92 -1.36 -0.92 -6.93
CA THR A 92 -0.84 0.40 -7.29
C THR A 92 -1.03 0.65 -8.79
N LEU A 93 -1.19 1.92 -9.18
CA LEU A 93 -1.10 2.31 -10.58
C LEU A 93 0.36 2.42 -11.03
N ASP A 94 1.29 2.78 -10.13
CA ASP A 94 2.73 2.82 -10.43
C ASP A 94 3.39 1.45 -10.27
N ARG A 95 3.27 0.67 -11.33
CA ARG A 95 3.77 -0.71 -11.38
C ARG A 95 5.29 -0.79 -11.51
N ARG A 96 5.92 0.25 -12.06
CA ARG A 96 7.33 0.22 -12.42
C ARG A 96 8.19 0.22 -11.17
N ASP A 97 7.83 1.08 -10.23
CA ASP A 97 8.63 1.33 -9.04
C ASP A 97 8.61 0.15 -8.08
N PHE A 98 7.43 -0.44 -7.85
CA PHE A 98 7.31 -1.64 -7.02
C PHE A 98 7.97 -2.89 -7.62
N ARG A 99 8.16 -2.95 -8.95
CA ARG A 99 8.94 -4.04 -9.57
C ARG A 99 10.45 -3.87 -9.38
N ALA A 100 10.92 -2.65 -9.15
CA ALA A 100 12.32 -2.36 -8.90
C ALA A 100 12.70 -2.44 -7.40
N VAL A 101 11.72 -2.41 -6.49
CA VAL A 101 11.93 -2.52 -5.05
C VAL A 101 11.74 -3.95 -4.56
N ARG A 102 12.65 -4.43 -3.71
CA ARG A 102 12.51 -5.72 -3.03
C ARG A 102 11.75 -5.59 -1.71
N PRO A 103 10.81 -6.49 -1.39
CA PRO A 103 10.18 -6.55 -0.06
C PRO A 103 11.20 -6.69 1.06
N LEU A 104 10.96 -6.05 2.22
CA LEU A 104 11.87 -6.12 3.38
C LEU A 104 11.76 -7.43 4.18
N GLY A 105 10.72 -8.23 3.92
CA GLY A 105 10.46 -9.51 4.58
C GLY A 105 11.04 -10.71 3.82
N ARG A 106 10.40 -11.88 3.99
CA ARG A 106 10.83 -13.14 3.36
C ARG A 106 10.59 -13.22 1.85
N HIS A 107 9.74 -12.34 1.32
CA HIS A 107 9.31 -12.36 -0.06
C HIS A 107 10.42 -11.87 -1.00
N LYS A 108 10.52 -12.48 -2.18
CA LYS A 108 11.60 -12.21 -3.14
C LYS A 108 11.31 -11.02 -4.05
N ALA A 109 10.03 -10.78 -4.35
CA ALA A 109 9.53 -9.70 -5.19
C ALA A 109 8.09 -9.36 -4.75
N PHE A 110 7.63 -8.16 -5.07
CA PHE A 110 6.21 -7.81 -4.92
C PHE A 110 5.38 -8.45 -6.03
N ARG A 111 4.18 -8.94 -5.67
CA ARG A 111 3.06 -9.19 -6.58
C ARG A 111 2.32 -7.87 -6.78
N VAL A 112 2.46 -7.29 -7.95
CA VAL A 112 1.85 -6.00 -8.32
C VAL A 112 0.49 -6.27 -8.94
N LEU A 113 -0.57 -5.90 -8.23
CA LEU A 113 -1.94 -6.05 -8.67
C LEU A 113 -2.39 -4.80 -9.46
N PRO A 114 -3.26 -4.97 -10.47
CA PRO A 114 -3.94 -6.21 -10.85
C PRO A 114 -3.13 -7.15 -11.75
N ASP A 115 -1.94 -6.75 -12.20
CA ASP A 115 -1.14 -7.50 -13.19
C ASP A 115 -0.83 -8.94 -12.75
N ASP A 116 -0.56 -9.13 -11.46
CA ASP A 116 -0.18 -10.43 -10.89
C ASP A 116 -1.36 -11.14 -10.19
N LEU A 117 -2.60 -10.81 -10.56
CA LEU A 117 -3.77 -11.58 -10.13
C LEU A 117 -3.68 -13.01 -10.67
N PRO A 118 -3.89 -14.04 -9.84
CA PRO A 118 -3.98 -15.41 -10.34
C PRO A 118 -5.17 -15.53 -11.28
N LEU A 119 -4.93 -16.12 -12.46
CA LEU A 119 -5.95 -16.49 -13.44
C LEU A 119 -6.86 -17.62 -12.90
#